data_AF-A0AAD4M6D8-F1
#
_entry.id   AF-A0AAD4M6D8-F1
#
_cell.length_a   1.000
_cell.length_b   1.000
_cell.length_c   1.000
_cell.angle_alpha   90.00
_cell.angle_beta   90.00
_cell.angle_gamma   90.00
#
_symmetry.space_group_name_H-M   'P 1'
#
loop_
_entity.id
_entity.type
_entity.pdbx_description
1 polymer ?
#
loop_
_entity_poly.entity_id
_entity_poly.type
_entity_poly.pdbx_seq_one_letter_code
_entity_poly.pdbx_strand_id
1 'polypeptide(L)'
;MSLPPSPSSSTPTSTTPPRQRSLNKTLPSPLRPNSPSQLVNSQRSSAISTASPRHVSDSTASPATPPLERSKTRARDLLRKHYGLNVTPPPPSGRPMDPMDLDSPAFDAKAYYDQLITTASLTTLLKKENELLTEMKQLEGERQSLVYNHHHELIDATDTISAMRNRAESLDSDLELLKAAFSEISRLSAEVAIEGTASSN
;
A
#
# COMPACT_ATOMS: atom_id res chain seq x y z
N MET A 1 -18.60 18.57 62.68
CA MET A 1 -17.71 17.48 62.27
C MET A 1 -17.24 17.81 60.86
N SER A 2 -16.01 18.31 60.74
CA SER A 2 -15.44 18.79 59.47
C SER A 2 -14.06 18.14 59.32
N LEU A 3 -13.87 17.36 58.25
CA LEU A 3 -12.61 16.68 57.93
C LEU A 3 -11.64 17.63 57.20
N PRO A 4 -10.32 17.44 57.34
CA PRO A 4 -9.30 18.19 56.60
C PRO A 4 -9.13 17.70 55.15
N PRO A 5 -8.60 18.54 54.24
CA PRO A 5 -8.44 18.21 52.82
C PRO A 5 -7.20 17.34 52.53
N SER A 6 -7.31 16.52 51.49
CA SER A 6 -6.30 15.60 50.96
C SER A 6 -5.14 16.31 50.23
N PRO A 7 -3.92 15.75 50.22
CA PRO A 7 -2.77 16.35 49.52
C PRO A 7 -2.78 16.06 48.00
N SER A 8 -2.61 17.12 47.21
CA SER A 8 -2.39 17.09 45.76
C SER A 8 -0.95 16.65 45.45
N SER A 9 -0.75 15.54 44.73
CA SER A 9 0.55 15.16 44.17
C SER A 9 0.73 15.78 42.78
N SER A 10 1.49 16.86 42.71
CA SER A 10 1.88 17.53 41.46
C SER A 10 2.90 16.66 40.71
N THR A 11 2.56 16.26 39.49
CA THR A 11 3.42 15.59 38.51
C THR A 11 4.53 16.52 38.01
N PRO A 12 5.79 16.07 37.86
CA PRO A 12 6.84 16.88 37.26
C PRO A 12 6.66 17.00 35.74
N THR A 13 6.56 18.25 35.26
CA THR A 13 6.60 18.64 33.85
C THR A 13 7.99 18.37 33.26
N SER A 14 8.10 17.48 32.29
CA SER A 14 9.34 17.30 31.51
C SER A 14 9.38 18.30 30.36
N THR A 15 10.25 19.28 30.52
CA THR A 15 10.61 20.33 29.56
C THR A 15 11.24 19.74 28.31
N THR A 16 10.53 19.80 27.18
CA THR A 16 11.08 19.58 25.83
C THR A 16 11.95 20.76 25.38
N PRO A 17 13.21 20.54 24.94
CA PRO A 17 13.99 21.59 24.31
C PRO A 17 13.59 21.78 22.83
N PRO A 18 13.72 22.99 22.26
CA PRO A 18 13.37 23.25 20.87
C PRO A 18 14.44 22.66 19.94
N ARG A 19 14.06 21.70 19.08
CA ARG A 19 14.99 21.14 18.09
C ARG A 19 15.15 22.10 16.92
N GLN A 20 16.36 22.65 16.79
CA GLN A 20 16.78 23.50 15.69
C GLN A 20 16.56 22.84 14.32
N ARG A 21 15.94 23.61 13.41
CA ARG A 21 15.80 23.33 11.99
C ARG A 21 17.20 23.42 11.34
N SER A 22 17.86 22.28 11.14
CA SER A 22 19.04 22.17 10.29
C SER A 22 18.60 21.70 8.90
N LEU A 23 18.53 22.66 7.97
CA LEU A 23 18.49 22.38 6.53
C LEU A 23 19.90 21.94 6.09
N ASN A 24 19.92 21.03 5.11
CA ASN A 24 21.06 20.57 4.31
C ASN A 24 21.66 19.20 4.71
N LYS A 25 20.94 18.14 4.33
CA LYS A 25 21.58 16.91 3.85
C LYS A 25 20.71 16.29 2.76
N THR A 26 21.07 16.56 1.50
CA THR A 26 20.48 15.92 0.33
C THR A 26 20.85 14.44 0.33
N LEU A 27 19.84 13.58 0.49
CA LEU A 27 19.91 12.13 0.29
C LEU A 27 19.15 11.78 -1.00
N PRO A 28 19.61 10.79 -1.78
CA PRO A 28 19.05 10.48 -3.09
C PRO A 28 17.66 9.86 -2.99
N SER A 29 16.78 10.26 -3.91
CA SER A 29 15.38 9.85 -4.00
C SER A 29 15.19 8.32 -4.08
N PRO A 30 14.18 7.74 -3.40
CA PRO A 30 13.76 6.38 -3.69
C PRO A 30 13.06 6.32 -5.05
N LEU A 31 13.41 5.28 -5.80
CA LEU A 31 13.18 5.13 -7.23
C LEU A 31 11.71 4.98 -7.63
N ARG A 32 11.37 5.60 -8.78
CA ARG A 32 10.21 5.27 -9.63
C ARG A 32 10.23 3.78 -10.03
N PRO A 33 9.07 3.14 -10.31
CA PRO A 33 9.04 1.82 -10.93
C PRO A 33 9.63 1.90 -12.35
N ASN A 34 10.71 1.15 -12.57
CA ASN A 34 11.42 1.04 -13.83
C ASN A 34 10.73 0.00 -14.72
N SER A 35 10.26 0.40 -15.90
CA SER A 35 9.81 -0.50 -16.98
C SER A 35 11.01 -1.29 -17.53
N PRO A 36 10.91 -2.61 -17.79
CA PRO A 36 12.03 -3.34 -18.38
C PRO A 36 12.03 -3.19 -19.91
N SER A 37 12.95 -2.40 -20.43
CA SER A 37 13.44 -2.54 -21.81
C SER A 37 14.66 -3.45 -21.78
N GLN A 38 14.55 -4.67 -22.30
CA GLN A 38 15.67 -5.60 -22.48
C GLN A 38 16.12 -5.56 -23.94
N LEU A 39 17.36 -5.12 -24.16
CA LEU A 39 18.08 -5.21 -25.41
C LEU A 39 18.94 -6.49 -25.36
N VAL A 40 18.75 -7.40 -26.32
CA VAL A 40 19.70 -8.51 -26.56
C VAL A 40 20.59 -8.13 -27.74
N ASN A 41 21.90 -8.16 -27.53
CA ASN A 41 22.90 -8.07 -28.58
C ASN A 41 23.38 -9.49 -28.91
N SER A 42 23.29 -9.89 -30.17
CA SER A 42 24.06 -11.02 -30.71
C SER A 42 24.39 -10.76 -32.18
N GLN A 43 25.66 -10.96 -32.49
CA GLN A 43 26.31 -10.62 -33.75
C GLN A 43 25.75 -11.36 -34.98
N ARG A 44 25.51 -10.57 -36.02
CA ARG A 44 25.82 -10.76 -37.46
C ARG A 44 25.88 -12.19 -38.04
N SER A 45 25.03 -12.42 -39.04
CA SER A 45 25.40 -13.07 -40.31
C SER A 45 24.52 -12.54 -41.44
N SER A 46 25.16 -12.06 -42.49
CA SER A 46 24.61 -11.54 -43.74
C SER A 46 24.27 -12.67 -44.72
N ALA A 47 23.11 -12.63 -45.36
CA ALA A 47 22.91 -13.08 -46.74
C ALA A 47 21.56 -12.61 -47.30
N ILE A 48 21.65 -11.86 -48.40
CA ILE A 48 20.57 -11.59 -49.35
C ILE A 48 20.22 -12.91 -50.06
N SER A 49 18.93 -13.24 -50.17
CA SER A 49 18.44 -14.14 -51.24
C SER A 49 16.95 -13.94 -51.46
N THR A 50 16.67 -13.45 -52.66
CA THR A 50 15.44 -13.54 -53.45
C THR A 50 14.93 -14.97 -53.60
N ALA A 51 13.62 -15.21 -53.41
CA ALA A 51 12.77 -16.03 -54.28
C ALA A 51 11.38 -16.31 -53.64
N SER A 52 10.32 -16.01 -54.39
CA SER A 52 8.98 -16.61 -54.22
C SER A 52 9.05 -18.13 -54.44
N PRO A 53 8.12 -18.93 -53.89
CA PRO A 53 6.95 -19.28 -54.70
C PRO A 53 5.62 -19.42 -53.94
N ARG A 54 4.54 -19.28 -54.73
CA ARG A 54 3.14 -19.61 -54.44
C ARG A 54 2.97 -21.02 -53.86
N HIS A 55 1.99 -21.19 -52.96
CA HIS A 55 1.10 -22.36 -52.99
C HIS A 55 -0.30 -21.95 -52.53
N VAL A 56 -1.25 -22.08 -53.45
CA VAL A 56 -2.69 -22.02 -53.21
C VAL A 56 -3.17 -23.44 -52.94
N SER A 57 -3.91 -23.65 -51.85
CA SER A 57 -4.82 -24.79 -51.68
C SER A 57 -5.83 -24.43 -50.60
N ASP A 58 -7.06 -24.33 -51.08
CA ASP A 58 -8.33 -24.09 -50.41
C ASP A 58 -8.77 -25.32 -49.59
N SER A 59 -9.60 -25.10 -48.55
CA SER A 59 -10.83 -25.88 -48.23
C SER A 59 -11.29 -25.75 -46.76
N THR A 60 -12.41 -25.01 -46.62
CA THR A 60 -13.64 -25.37 -45.87
C THR A 60 -13.70 -25.40 -44.32
N ALA A 61 -14.18 -24.26 -43.77
CA ALA A 61 -15.32 -24.04 -42.86
C ALA A 61 -15.63 -24.99 -41.66
N SER A 62 -15.60 -24.42 -40.43
CA SER A 62 -16.81 -24.14 -39.62
C SER A 62 -16.55 -23.24 -38.39
N PRO A 63 -17.52 -22.42 -37.93
CA PRO A 63 -17.33 -21.34 -36.98
C PRO A 63 -17.91 -21.64 -35.59
N ALA A 64 -17.13 -21.47 -34.51
CA ALA A 64 -17.67 -21.35 -33.15
C ALA A 64 -16.68 -20.69 -32.17
N THR A 65 -17.09 -19.52 -31.65
CA THR A 65 -16.69 -18.88 -30.38
C THR A 65 -15.23 -18.45 -30.15
N PRO A 66 -14.93 -17.13 -30.03
CA PRO A 66 -13.68 -16.66 -29.43
C PRO A 66 -13.73 -16.86 -27.89
N PRO A 67 -12.68 -17.39 -27.23
CA PRO A 67 -12.68 -17.53 -25.77
C PRO A 67 -12.39 -16.17 -25.11
N LEU A 68 -13.45 -15.43 -24.73
CA LEU A 68 -13.35 -14.24 -23.86
C LEU A 68 -12.88 -14.54 -22.42
N GLU A 69 -12.68 -15.82 -22.06
CA GLU A 69 -12.32 -16.24 -20.69
C GLU A 69 -10.81 -16.35 -20.42
N ARG A 70 -9.95 -16.30 -21.45
CA ARG A 70 -8.49 -16.38 -21.23
C ARG A 70 -7.91 -15.12 -20.57
N SER A 71 -8.49 -13.93 -20.84
CA SER A 71 -8.00 -12.67 -20.26
C SER A 71 -8.39 -12.51 -18.79
N LYS A 72 -9.62 -12.87 -18.40
CA LYS A 72 -10.06 -12.92 -17.00
C LYS A 72 -9.21 -13.88 -16.18
N THR A 73 -8.90 -15.04 -16.73
CA THR A 73 -8.04 -16.03 -16.05
C THR A 73 -6.63 -15.49 -15.87
N ARG A 74 -6.05 -14.81 -16.87
CA ARG A 74 -4.74 -14.16 -16.74
C ARG A 74 -4.70 -13.01 -15.74
N ALA A 75 -5.73 -12.14 -15.74
CA ALA A 75 -5.82 -11.05 -14.77
C ALA A 75 -5.94 -11.62 -13.35
N ARG A 76 -6.79 -12.64 -13.17
CA ARG A 76 -6.93 -13.37 -11.92
C ARG A 76 -5.62 -14.07 -11.52
N ASP A 77 -4.88 -14.66 -12.44
CA ASP A 77 -3.55 -15.25 -12.18
C ASP A 77 -2.52 -14.22 -11.78
N LEU A 78 -2.52 -13.06 -12.41
CA LEU A 78 -1.62 -11.95 -12.11
C LEU A 78 -1.91 -11.39 -10.71
N LEU A 79 -3.19 -11.14 -10.40
CA LEU A 79 -3.64 -10.73 -9.07
C LEU A 79 -3.26 -11.78 -8.02
N ARG A 80 -3.44 -13.07 -8.30
CA ARG A 80 -3.02 -14.15 -7.40
C ARG A 80 -1.51 -14.13 -7.12
N LYS A 81 -0.68 -13.88 -8.14
CA LYS A 81 0.78 -13.76 -8.01
C LYS A 81 1.20 -12.50 -7.24
N HIS A 82 0.50 -11.39 -7.44
CA HIS A 82 0.78 -10.14 -6.74
C HIS A 82 0.36 -10.16 -5.27
N TYR A 83 -0.77 -10.80 -4.95
CA TYR A 83 -1.30 -10.88 -3.59
C TYR A 83 -0.93 -12.19 -2.86
N GLY A 84 -0.07 -13.02 -3.44
CA GLY A 84 0.38 -14.27 -2.82
C GLY A 84 -0.76 -15.25 -2.49
N LEU A 85 -1.90 -15.19 -3.19
CA LEU A 85 -3.10 -16.00 -2.88
C LEU A 85 -2.95 -17.48 -3.29
N ASN A 86 -1.79 -17.84 -3.85
CA ASN A 86 -1.30 -19.20 -4.08
C ASN A 86 -0.32 -19.67 -3.00
N VAL A 87 -0.02 -18.82 -2.02
CA VAL A 87 0.59 -19.22 -0.76
C VAL A 87 -0.56 -19.66 0.13
N THR A 88 -0.98 -20.93 -0.02
CA THR A 88 -1.51 -21.63 1.15
C THR A 88 -0.45 -21.40 2.24
N PRO A 89 -0.80 -20.80 3.39
CA PRO A 89 0.15 -20.68 4.49
C PRO A 89 0.81 -22.05 4.62
N PRO A 90 2.15 -22.14 4.57
CA PRO A 90 2.78 -23.43 4.85
C PRO A 90 2.13 -23.95 6.13
N PRO A 91 1.66 -25.21 6.16
CA PRO A 91 1.22 -25.78 7.44
C PRO A 91 2.33 -25.47 8.43
N PRO A 92 2.00 -24.94 9.63
CA PRO A 92 3.02 -24.53 10.59
C PRO A 92 4.04 -25.66 10.67
N SER A 93 5.30 -25.33 10.38
CA SER A 93 6.38 -26.31 10.29
C SER A 93 6.69 -26.96 11.65
N GLY A 94 5.93 -26.61 12.69
CA GLY A 94 5.90 -27.21 14.02
C GLY A 94 4.53 -27.78 14.34
N ARG A 95 4.46 -28.66 15.33
CA ARG A 95 3.16 -29.14 15.83
C ARG A 95 2.44 -27.90 16.38
N PRO A 96 1.22 -27.56 15.93
CA PRO A 96 0.57 -26.28 16.24
C PRO A 96 0.27 -26.06 17.73
N MET A 97 0.50 -27.08 18.56
CA MET A 97 0.32 -27.09 20.01
C MET A 97 1.51 -27.80 20.65
N ASP A 98 2.74 -27.46 20.26
CA ASP A 98 3.95 -27.96 20.93
C ASP A 98 4.33 -27.00 22.07
N PRO A 99 4.29 -27.43 23.34
CA PRO A 99 4.71 -26.58 24.45
C PRO A 99 6.21 -26.24 24.42
N MET A 100 7.02 -26.97 23.65
CA MET A 100 8.48 -26.78 23.56
C MET A 100 8.91 -25.91 22.38
N ASP A 101 8.00 -25.51 21.52
CA ASP A 101 8.27 -24.68 20.35
C ASP A 101 8.03 -23.20 20.68
N LEU A 102 9.06 -22.35 20.49
CA LEU A 102 9.02 -20.92 20.82
C LEU A 102 7.99 -20.15 19.98
N ASP A 103 7.73 -20.62 18.75
CA ASP A 103 6.79 -19.99 17.83
C ASP A 103 5.36 -20.53 17.99
N SER A 104 5.15 -21.53 18.85
CA SER A 104 3.85 -22.15 19.05
C SER A 104 2.95 -21.34 20.00
N PRO A 105 1.64 -21.21 19.71
CA PRO A 105 0.71 -20.57 20.63
C PRO A 105 0.52 -21.34 21.95
N ALA A 106 0.98 -22.60 22.03
CA ALA A 106 0.94 -23.42 23.24
C ALA A 106 2.24 -23.39 24.06
N PHE A 107 3.20 -22.54 23.69
CA PHE A 107 4.53 -22.50 24.30
C PHE A 107 4.47 -22.36 25.84
N ASP A 108 5.10 -23.30 26.55
CA ASP A 108 5.30 -23.23 27.99
C ASP A 108 6.75 -22.84 28.29
N ALA A 109 6.93 -21.54 28.58
CA ALA A 109 8.22 -20.97 28.89
C ALA A 109 8.92 -21.64 30.08
N LYS A 110 8.15 -22.08 31.11
CA LYS A 110 8.72 -22.69 32.30
C LYS A 110 9.26 -24.08 31.98
N ALA A 111 8.45 -24.92 31.33
CA ALA A 111 8.86 -26.28 30.98
C ALA A 111 10.03 -26.27 29.97
N TYR A 112 10.02 -25.36 29.00
CA TYR A 112 11.14 -25.19 28.06
C TYR A 112 12.42 -24.77 28.78
N TYR A 113 12.33 -23.79 29.69
CA TYR A 113 13.48 -23.33 30.47
C TYR A 113 14.05 -24.43 31.38
N ASP A 114 13.19 -25.15 32.11
CA ASP A 114 13.60 -26.23 33.01
C ASP A 114 14.31 -27.35 32.24
N GLN A 115 13.80 -27.71 31.04
CA GLN A 115 14.48 -28.65 30.17
C GLN A 115 15.82 -28.10 29.66
N LEU A 116 15.87 -26.83 29.26
CA LEU A 116 17.06 -26.22 28.70
C LEU A 116 18.20 -26.15 29.72
N ILE A 117 17.93 -25.72 30.96
CA ILE A 117 18.95 -25.60 32.02
C ILE A 117 19.46 -26.94 32.52
N THR A 118 18.63 -27.99 32.46
CA THR A 118 19.00 -29.34 32.91
C THR A 118 19.74 -30.15 31.84
N THR A 119 19.52 -29.87 30.55
CA THR A 119 20.07 -30.67 29.45
C THR A 119 21.18 -29.97 28.67
N ALA A 120 21.23 -28.64 28.65
CA ALA A 120 22.21 -27.90 27.87
C ALA A 120 23.49 -27.57 28.66
N SER A 121 24.60 -27.46 27.93
CA SER A 121 25.86 -26.95 28.50
C SER A 121 25.82 -25.43 28.69
N LEU A 122 26.66 -24.90 29.58
CA LEU A 122 26.77 -23.45 29.82
C LEU A 122 27.08 -22.66 28.53
N THR A 123 27.97 -23.18 27.68
CA THR A 123 28.32 -22.53 26.41
C THR A 123 27.11 -22.47 25.47
N THR A 124 26.32 -23.54 25.41
CA THR A 124 25.07 -23.57 24.63
C THR A 124 24.08 -22.54 25.16
N LEU A 125 23.95 -22.43 26.49
CA LEU A 125 23.04 -21.49 27.13
C LEU A 125 23.41 -20.04 26.82
N LEU A 126 24.69 -19.67 26.95
CA LEU A 126 25.17 -18.32 26.60
C LEU A 126 24.97 -18.00 25.12
N LYS A 127 25.15 -18.99 24.23
CA LYS A 127 24.88 -18.80 22.81
C LYS A 127 23.39 -18.55 22.56
N LYS A 128 22.52 -19.34 23.19
CA LYS A 128 21.05 -19.21 23.10
C LYS A 128 20.59 -17.85 23.64
N GLU A 129 21.16 -17.38 24.75
CA GLU A 129 20.86 -16.06 25.30
C GLU A 129 21.19 -14.94 24.30
N ASN A 130 22.39 -14.96 23.70
CA ASN A 130 22.79 -13.94 22.73
C ASN A 130 21.95 -13.96 21.45
N GLU A 131 21.56 -15.16 21.00
CA GLU A 131 20.62 -15.35 19.89
C GLU A 131 19.26 -14.71 20.21
N LEU A 132 18.65 -15.06 21.34
CA LEU A 132 17.36 -14.51 21.77
C LEU A 132 17.41 -12.99 21.97
N LEU A 133 18.49 -12.45 22.52
CA LEU A 133 18.67 -10.99 22.65
C LEU A 133 18.74 -10.29 21.29
N THR A 134 19.31 -10.95 20.28
CA THR A 134 19.39 -10.42 18.93
C THR A 134 18.02 -10.48 18.24
N GLU A 135 17.33 -11.62 18.36
CA GLU A 135 15.98 -11.81 17.84
C GLU A 135 14.99 -10.84 18.46
N MET A 136 15.03 -10.64 19.78
CA MET A 136 14.17 -9.69 20.48
C MET A 136 14.38 -8.25 19.97
N LYS A 137 15.63 -7.84 19.73
CA LYS A 137 15.93 -6.51 19.16
C LYS A 137 15.46 -6.39 17.72
N GLN A 138 15.60 -7.45 16.93
CA GLN A 138 15.13 -7.49 15.55
C GLN A 138 13.61 -7.39 15.49
N LEU A 139 12.89 -8.19 16.26
CA LEU A 139 11.43 -8.16 16.37
C LEU A 139 10.93 -6.79 16.83
N GLU A 140 11.61 -6.15 17.77
CA GLU A 140 11.26 -4.79 18.21
C GLU A 140 11.46 -3.77 17.06
N GLY A 141 12.54 -3.90 16.29
CA GLY A 141 12.78 -3.09 15.10
C GLY A 141 11.71 -3.29 14.02
N GLU A 142 11.31 -4.53 13.76
CA GLU A 142 10.23 -4.87 12.83
C GLU A 142 8.88 -4.34 13.29
N ARG A 143 8.55 -4.50 14.57
CA ARG A 143 7.35 -3.94 15.19
C ARG A 143 7.31 -2.41 15.02
N GLN A 144 8.42 -1.74 15.32
CA GLN A 144 8.51 -0.29 15.21
C GLN A 144 8.41 0.19 13.75
N SER A 145 9.04 -0.53 12.82
CA SER A 145 8.95 -0.25 11.38
C SER A 145 7.51 -0.38 10.87
N LEU A 146 6.82 -1.46 11.25
CA LEU A 146 5.43 -1.68 10.86
C LEU A 146 4.51 -0.58 11.39
N VAL A 147 4.65 -0.25 12.69
CA VAL A 147 3.90 0.83 13.34
C VAL A 147 4.16 2.16 12.64
N TYR A 148 5.43 2.48 12.33
CA TYR A 148 5.78 3.70 11.62
C TYR A 148 5.15 3.76 10.23
N ASN A 149 5.31 2.72 9.40
CA ASN A 149 4.77 2.69 8.05
C ASN A 149 3.24 2.84 8.06
N HIS A 150 2.56 2.08 8.92
CA HIS A 150 1.11 2.15 9.00
C HIS A 150 0.61 3.51 9.49
N HIS A 151 1.22 4.07 10.53
CA HIS A 151 0.84 5.41 10.99
C HIS A 151 1.13 6.49 9.94
N HIS A 152 2.25 6.40 9.24
CA HIS A 152 2.60 7.34 8.19
C HIS A 152 1.59 7.25 7.03
N GLU A 153 1.25 6.04 6.58
CA GLU A 153 0.24 5.83 5.54
C GLU A 153 -1.15 6.33 5.95
N LEU A 154 -1.56 6.13 7.21
CA LEU A 154 -2.83 6.65 7.72
C LEU A 154 -2.87 8.18 7.75
N ILE A 155 -1.76 8.82 8.13
CA ILE A 155 -1.63 10.27 8.11
C ILE A 155 -1.73 10.78 6.66
N ASP A 156 -0.97 10.18 5.74
CA ASP A 156 -0.97 10.56 4.32
C ASP A 156 -2.36 10.35 3.68
N ALA A 157 -3.06 9.27 4.04
CA ALA A 157 -4.43 9.03 3.61
C ALA A 157 -5.40 10.08 4.17
N THR A 158 -5.23 10.47 5.44
CA THR A 158 -6.05 11.51 6.08
C THR A 158 -5.83 12.88 5.43
N ASP A 159 -4.58 13.21 5.09
CA ASP A 159 -4.24 14.43 4.34
C ASP A 159 -4.85 14.41 2.95
N THR A 160 -4.81 13.25 2.27
CA THR A 160 -5.44 13.06 0.96
C THR A 160 -6.96 13.25 1.03
N ILE A 161 -7.62 12.66 2.02
CA ILE A 161 -9.07 12.81 2.25
C ILE A 161 -9.41 14.29 2.51
N SER A 162 -8.61 14.98 3.32
CA SER A 162 -8.79 16.41 3.61
C SER A 162 -8.65 17.27 2.36
N ALA A 163 -7.64 17.00 1.53
CA ALA A 163 -7.45 17.68 0.25
C ALA A 163 -8.60 17.39 -0.74
N MET A 164 -9.09 16.15 -0.78
CA MET A 164 -10.26 15.79 -1.59
C MET A 164 -11.52 16.53 -1.13
N ARG A 165 -11.75 16.62 0.17
CA ARG A 165 -12.88 17.34 0.76
C ARG A 165 -12.87 18.82 0.38
N ASN A 166 -11.72 19.48 0.55
CA ASN A 166 -11.57 20.90 0.20
C ASN A 166 -11.81 21.16 -1.30
N ARG A 167 -11.35 20.25 -2.18
CA ARG A 167 -11.62 20.35 -3.63
C ARG A 167 -13.10 20.17 -3.96
N ALA A 168 -13.80 19.25 -3.28
CA ALA A 168 -15.23 19.05 -3.46
C ALA A 168 -16.03 20.28 -3.03
N GLU A 169 -15.67 20.90 -1.89
CA GLU A 169 -16.28 22.14 -1.42
C GLU A 169 -16.06 23.30 -2.41
N SER A 170 -14.85 23.45 -2.95
CA SER A 170 -14.58 24.45 -3.99
C SER A 170 -15.43 24.23 -5.24
N LEU A 171 -15.58 22.98 -5.70
CA LEU A 171 -16.36 22.66 -6.89
C LEU A 171 -17.86 22.94 -6.69
N ASP A 172 -18.38 22.70 -5.49
CA ASP A 172 -19.77 23.06 -5.15
C ASP A 172 -20.01 24.57 -5.25
N SER A 173 -19.05 25.37 -4.74
CA SER A 173 -19.13 26.83 -4.86
C SER A 173 -19.04 27.32 -6.32
N ASP A 174 -18.21 26.69 -7.15
CA ASP A 174 -18.11 27.01 -8.58
C ASP A 174 -19.41 26.66 -9.33
N LEU A 175 -20.08 25.56 -8.96
CA LEU A 175 -21.36 25.17 -9.56
C LEU A 175 -22.50 26.14 -9.21
N GLU A 176 -22.55 26.65 -7.97
CA GLU A 176 -23.52 27.68 -7.60
C GLU A 176 -23.25 28.99 -8.33
N LEU A 177 -21.99 29.39 -8.53
CA LEU A 177 -21.64 30.55 -9.36
C LEU A 177 -22.09 30.36 -10.82
N LEU A 178 -21.84 29.17 -11.39
CA LEU A 178 -22.26 28.85 -12.76
C LEU A 178 -23.78 28.90 -12.91
N LYS A 179 -24.53 28.38 -11.94
CA LYS A 179 -25.99 28.41 -11.91
C LYS A 179 -26.53 29.84 -11.82
N ALA A 180 -25.92 30.68 -10.99
CA ALA A 180 -26.27 32.10 -10.93
C ALA A 180 -26.06 32.80 -12.27
N ALA A 181 -24.92 32.56 -12.93
CA ALA A 181 -24.63 33.10 -14.26
C ALA A 181 -25.65 32.64 -15.32
N PHE A 182 -26.03 31.36 -15.34
CA PHE A 182 -27.08 30.87 -16.25
C PHE A 182 -28.45 31.48 -15.96
N SER A 183 -28.80 31.71 -14.70
CA SER A 183 -30.04 32.39 -14.33
C SER A 183 -30.04 33.84 -14.81
N GLU A 184 -28.90 34.53 -14.72
CA GLU A 184 -28.74 35.88 -15.24
C GLU A 184 -28.85 35.90 -16.77
N ILE A 185 -28.16 35.00 -17.48
CA ILE A 185 -28.27 34.86 -18.94
C ILE A 185 -29.73 34.60 -19.35
N SER A 186 -30.43 33.70 -18.65
CA SER A 186 -31.86 33.44 -18.91
C SER A 186 -32.70 34.70 -18.73
N ARG A 187 -32.48 35.45 -17.64
CA ARG A 187 -33.19 36.72 -17.37
C ARG A 187 -32.96 37.73 -18.50
N LEU A 188 -31.69 38.00 -18.87
CA LEU A 188 -31.37 38.93 -19.94
C LEU A 188 -31.93 38.47 -21.30
N SER A 189 -31.89 37.16 -21.59
CA SER A 189 -32.44 36.62 -22.83
C SER A 189 -33.96 36.80 -22.92
N ALA A 190 -34.68 36.64 -21.81
CA ALA A 190 -36.11 36.88 -21.74
C ALA A 190 -36.45 38.38 -21.89
N GLU A 191 -35.66 39.26 -21.30
CA GLU A 191 -35.79 40.71 -21.42
C GLU A 191 -35.61 41.18 -22.88
N VAL A 192 -34.56 40.72 -23.56
CA VAL A 192 -34.32 41.01 -24.99
C VAL A 192 -35.44 40.45 -25.89
N ALA A 193 -35.97 39.26 -25.58
CA ALA A 193 -37.07 38.67 -26.34
C ALA A 193 -38.34 39.52 -26.27
N ILE A 194 -38.63 40.14 -25.12
CA ILE A 194 -39.79 41.03 -24.94
C ILE A 194 -39.63 42.30 -25.77
N GLU A 195 -38.44 42.93 -25.77
CA GLU A 195 -38.17 44.16 -26.54
C GLU A 195 -38.22 43.92 -28.06
N GLY A 196 -37.79 42.75 -28.53
CA GLY A 196 -37.92 42.35 -29.93
C GLY A 196 -39.38 42.18 -30.39
N THR A 197 -40.29 41.79 -29.50
CA THR A 197 -41.73 41.70 -29.81
C THR A 197 -42.45 43.06 -29.75
N ALA A 198 -41.98 43.99 -28.91
CA ALA A 198 -42.57 45.32 -28.77
C ALA A 198 -42.23 46.27 -29.94
N SER A 199 -41.12 46.05 -30.64
CA SER A 199 -40.70 46.86 -31.80
C SER A 199 -41.28 46.42 -33.16
N SER A 200 -42.13 45.38 -33.20
CA SER A 200 -42.69 44.82 -34.43
C SER A 200 -44.19 45.14 -34.64
N ASN A 201 -44.74 46.15 -33.96
CA ASN A 201 -46.14 46.57 -34.09
C ASN A 201 -46.26 48.04 -34.49
#